data_AF-A0A5N8YK25-F1
#
_entry.id   AF-A0A5N8YK25-F1
#
_cell.length_a   1.000
_cell.length_b   1.000
_cell.length_c   1.000
_cell.angle_alpha   90.00
_cell.angle_beta   90.00
_cell.angle_gamma   90.00
#
_symmetry.space_group_name_H-M   'P 1'
#
loop_
_entity.id
_entity.type
_entity.pdbx_description
1 polymer ?
#
loop_
_entity_poly.entity_id
_entity_poly.type
_entity_poly.pdbx_seq_one_letter_code
_entity_poly.pdbx_strand_id
1 'polypeptide(L)'
;MEIYWEMTRRGQKFVLSWDERVEMIGGVRETKSGFDAFAKTFTMTPERATKGLASMEDAKEFVEQFRPWELFVGPVDVGVDEVVRDQPS
;
A
#
# COMPACT_ATOMS: atom_id res chain seq x y z
N MET A 1 10.52 -11.11 -6.11
CA MET A 1 9.74 -9.87 -6.03
C MET A 1 8.57 -10.18 -5.13
N GLU A 2 8.37 -9.37 -4.09
CA GLU A 2 7.37 -9.61 -3.07
C GLU A 2 6.61 -8.31 -2.84
N ILE A 3 5.29 -8.41 -2.76
CA ILE A 3 4.42 -7.30 -2.40
C ILE A 3 3.71 -7.70 -1.13
N TYR A 4 3.87 -6.91 -0.08
CA TYR A 4 3.30 -7.24 1.21
C TYR A 4 2.86 -5.98 1.94
N TRP A 5 1.88 -6.18 2.81
CA TRP A 5 1.49 -5.18 3.79
C TRP A 5 2.39 -5.31 5.02
N GLU A 6 2.89 -4.19 5.52
CA GLU A 6 3.67 -4.13 6.76
C GLU A 6 2.93 -3.25 7.77
N MET A 7 2.74 -3.78 8.98
CA MET A 7 2.13 -3.03 10.09
C MET A 7 3.00 -1.84 10.47
N THR A 8 2.33 -0.74 10.81
CA THR A 8 2.95 0.48 11.31
C THR A 8 2.18 0.96 12.53
N ARG A 9 2.79 1.87 13.29
CA ARG A 9 2.20 2.42 14.52
C ARG A 9 0.80 3.04 14.36
N ARG A 10 0.39 3.43 13.15
CA ARG A 10 -0.91 4.07 12.89
C ARG A 10 -1.61 3.51 11.63
N GLY A 11 -1.33 2.27 11.26
CA GLY A 11 -1.94 1.65 10.07
C GLY A 11 -1.03 0.62 9.43
N GLN A 12 -1.10 0.48 8.11
CA GLN A 12 -0.30 -0.48 7.35
C GLN A 12 0.31 0.22 6.14
N LYS A 13 1.59 -0.04 5.85
CA LYS A 13 2.21 0.44 4.61
C LYS A 13 2.26 -0.69 3.60
N PHE A 14 2.15 -0.32 2.34
CA PHE A 14 2.21 -1.25 1.23
C PHE A 14 3.61 -1.22 0.63
N VAL A 15 4.28 -2.36 0.65
CA VAL A 15 5.72 -2.46 0.36
C VAL A 15 5.93 -3.39 -0.82
N LEU A 16 6.79 -2.96 -1.73
CA LEU A 16 7.32 -3.76 -2.83
C LEU A 16 8.79 -4.04 -2.56
N SER A 17 9.17 -5.30 -2.57
CA SER A 17 10.56 -5.75 -2.56
C SER A 17 10.93 -6.39 -3.89
N TRP A 18 11.96 -5.89 -4.56
CA TRP A 18 12.47 -6.41 -5.83
C TRP A 18 13.97 -6.13 -5.95
N ASP A 19 14.74 -7.07 -6.49
CA ASP A 19 16.16 -6.86 -6.84
C ASP A 19 16.98 -6.19 -5.70
N GLU A 20 16.84 -6.71 -4.48
CA GLU A 20 17.45 -6.18 -3.24
C GLU A 20 16.99 -4.78 -2.82
N ARG A 21 16.02 -4.19 -3.53
CA ARG A 21 15.36 -2.92 -3.20
C ARG A 21 14.06 -3.19 -2.46
N VAL A 22 13.73 -2.28 -1.56
CA VAL A 22 12.47 -2.25 -0.83
C VAL A 22 11.92 -0.83 -0.93
N GLU A 23 10.72 -0.68 -1.47
CA GLU A 23 10.07 0.61 -1.66
C GLU A 23 8.66 0.57 -1.11
N MET A 24 8.27 1.63 -0.39
CA MET A 24 6.88 1.83 -0.02
C MET A 24 6.12 2.30 -1.26
N ILE A 25 5.23 1.47 -1.78
CA ILE A 25 4.41 1.75 -2.96
C ILE A 25 2.99 2.22 -2.61
N GLY A 26 2.66 2.31 -1.32
CA GLY A 26 1.40 2.86 -0.84
C GLY A 26 1.25 2.72 0.67
N GLY A 27 0.07 3.00 1.17
CA GLY A 27 -0.24 2.79 2.57
C GLY A 27 -1.66 3.16 2.95
N VAL A 28 -2.06 2.63 4.09
CA VAL A 28 -3.31 2.87 4.80
C VAL A 28 -2.98 3.40 6.17
N ARG A 29 -3.59 4.50 6.57
CA ARG A 29 -3.46 5.07 7.92
C ARG A 29 -4.82 5.19 8.59
N GLU A 30 -4.86 4.90 9.87
CA GLU A 30 -6.02 5.16 10.71
C GLU A 30 -6.03 6.64 11.12
N THR A 31 -7.21 7.25 11.02
CA THR A 31 -7.46 8.63 11.42
C THR A 31 -8.70 8.70 12.30
N LYS A 32 -8.91 9.86 12.96
CA LYS A 32 -10.10 10.10 13.79
C LYS A 32 -11.43 10.03 13.03
N SER A 33 -11.39 10.05 11.70
CA SER A 33 -12.58 10.09 10.83
C SER A 33 -12.70 8.84 9.94
N GLY A 34 -11.93 7.79 10.20
CA GLY A 34 -11.87 6.56 9.39
C GLY A 34 -10.47 6.28 8.90
N PHE A 35 -10.34 5.60 7.77
CA PHE A 35 -9.06 5.20 7.19
C PHE A 35 -8.72 6.04 5.95
N ASP A 36 -7.49 6.50 5.86
CA ASP A 36 -6.97 7.13 4.65
C ASP A 36 -6.08 6.13 3.91
N ALA A 37 -6.30 5.98 2.61
CA ALA A 37 -5.53 5.10 1.75
C ALA A 37 -4.85 5.91 0.65
N PHE A 38 -3.62 5.54 0.29
CA PHE A 38 -2.92 6.17 -0.82
C PHE A 38 -2.00 5.18 -1.53
N ALA A 39 -1.91 5.32 -2.85
CA ALA A 39 -0.96 4.61 -3.70
C ALA A 39 0.15 5.58 -4.15
N LYS A 40 1.41 5.21 -3.95
CA LYS A 40 2.57 6.03 -4.31
C LYS A 40 2.79 5.95 -5.82
N THR A 41 3.05 7.10 -6.43
CA THR A 41 3.52 7.18 -7.83
C THR A 41 4.70 8.13 -7.94
N PHE A 42 5.31 8.20 -9.13
CA PHE A 42 6.40 9.14 -9.42
C PHE A 42 6.00 10.61 -9.25
N THR A 43 4.70 10.92 -9.32
CA THR A 43 4.16 12.26 -9.08
C THR A 43 3.09 12.22 -7.99
N MET A 44 2.79 13.35 -7.37
CA MET A 44 1.72 13.40 -6.38
C MET A 44 0.38 13.46 -7.12
N THR A 45 -0.26 12.31 -7.30
CA THR A 45 -1.57 12.19 -7.97
C THR A 45 -2.69 12.14 -6.92
N PRO A 46 -3.46 13.22 -6.72
CA PRO A 46 -4.52 13.26 -5.71
C PRO A 46 -5.62 12.22 -5.95
N GLU A 47 -5.84 11.78 -7.20
CA GLU A 47 -6.80 10.72 -7.55
C GLU A 47 -6.44 9.34 -6.99
N ARG A 48 -5.18 9.14 -6.57
CA ARG A 48 -4.66 7.90 -5.99
C ARG A 48 -4.57 7.94 -4.47
N ALA A 49 -5.24 8.91 -3.85
CA ALA A 49 -5.40 9.01 -2.41
C ALA A 49 -6.88 9.23 -2.07
N THR A 50 -7.40 8.43 -1.16
CA THR A 50 -8.75 8.58 -0.62
C THR A 50 -8.70 8.67 0.90
N LYS A 51 -9.69 9.31 1.49
CA LYS A 51 -9.75 9.60 2.93
C LYS A 51 -11.12 9.28 3.49
N GLY A 52 -11.17 8.91 4.75
CA GLY A 52 -12.43 8.62 5.46
C GLY A 52 -13.13 7.34 5.00
N LEU A 53 -12.35 6.32 4.62
CA LEU A 53 -12.88 4.98 4.37
C LEU A 53 -13.39 4.35 5.68
N ALA A 54 -14.41 3.51 5.55
CA ALA A 54 -15.09 2.92 6.70
C ALA A 54 -14.25 1.84 7.39
N SER A 55 -13.42 1.11 6.63
CA SER A 55 -12.61 0.01 7.13
C SER A 55 -11.20 0.01 6.55
N MET A 56 -10.31 -0.73 7.21
CA MET A 56 -8.95 -0.97 6.73
C MET A 56 -8.94 -1.87 5.48
N GLU A 57 -9.89 -2.80 5.36
CA GLU A 57 -10.02 -3.66 4.18
C GLU A 57 -10.38 -2.86 2.93
N ASP A 58 -11.41 -1.99 3.02
CA ASP A 58 -11.76 -1.05 1.94
C ASP A 58 -10.54 -0.21 1.50
N ALA A 59 -9.74 0.20 2.47
CA ALA A 59 -8.53 0.98 2.25
C ALA A 59 -7.42 0.20 1.55
N LYS A 60 -7.22 -1.07 1.92
CA LYS A 60 -6.27 -1.95 1.24
C LYS A 60 -6.70 -2.23 -0.19
N GLU A 61 -7.97 -2.62 -0.38
CA GLU A 61 -8.53 -2.88 -1.71
C GLU A 61 -8.37 -1.67 -2.64
N PHE A 62 -8.61 -0.46 -2.14
CA PHE A 62 -8.38 0.76 -2.92
C PHE A 62 -6.95 0.84 -3.42
N VAL A 63 -5.94 0.65 -2.55
CA VAL A 63 -4.51 0.71 -2.95
C VAL A 63 -4.18 -0.40 -3.95
N GLU A 64 -4.66 -1.62 -3.72
CA GLU A 64 -4.41 -2.79 -4.57
C GLU A 64 -5.00 -2.62 -5.97
N GLN A 65 -6.18 -2.00 -6.09
CA GLN A 65 -6.82 -1.68 -7.37
C GLN A 65 -5.98 -0.74 -8.26
N PHE A 66 -5.17 0.15 -7.67
CA PHE A 66 -4.28 1.04 -8.45
C PHE A 66 -3.00 0.37 -8.94
N ARG A 67 -2.72 -0.84 -8.47
CA ARG A 67 -1.53 -1.62 -8.83
C ARG A 67 -0.24 -0.77 -8.85
N PRO A 68 0.08 -0.05 -7.77
CA PRO A 68 1.17 0.93 -7.78
C PRO A 68 2.54 0.32 -8.09
N TRP A 69 2.73 -0.99 -7.88
CA TRP A 69 3.93 -1.72 -8.28
C TRP A 69 4.19 -1.67 -9.80
N GLU A 70 3.15 -1.58 -10.64
CA GLU A 70 3.32 -1.55 -12.10
C GLU A 70 4.16 -0.37 -12.57
N LEU A 71 4.24 0.70 -11.77
CA LEU A 71 5.09 1.85 -12.02
C LEU A 71 6.58 1.56 -11.79
N PHE A 72 6.90 0.65 -10.87
CA PHE A 72 8.29 0.35 -10.49
C PHE A 72 8.85 -0.81 -11.29
N VAL A 73 8.04 -1.85 -11.51
CA VAL A 73 8.47 -3.12 -12.09
C VAL A 73 7.80 -3.45 -13.43
N GLY A 74 6.89 -2.59 -13.90
CA GLY A 74 6.11 -2.80 -15.12
C GLY A 74 4.84 -3.64 -14.89
N PRO A 75 4.01 -3.81 -15.93
CA PRO A 75 2.80 -4.63 -15.85
C PRO A 75 3.17 -6.10 -15.67
N VAL A 76 3.06 -6.57 -14.42
CA VAL A 76 3.33 -7.95 -14.03
C VAL A 76 2.17 -8.48 -13.21
N ASP A 77 1.85 -9.75 -13.42
CA ASP A 77 0.87 -10.46 -12.60
C ASP A 77 1.59 -10.90 -11.32
N VAL A 78 1.44 -10.09 -10.26
CA VAL A 78 2.05 -10.29 -8.95
C VAL A 78 0.96 -10.45 -7.92
N GLY A 79 1.02 -11.54 -7.16
CA GLY A 79 0.14 -11.75 -6.02
C GLY A 79 0.56 -10.86 -4.86
N VAL A 80 -0.40 -10.12 -4.31
CA VAL A 80 -0.21 -9.42 -3.04
C VAL A 80 -0.26 -10.44 -1.91
N ASP A 81 0.73 -10.40 -1.02
CA ASP A 81 0.75 -11.22 0.18
C ASP A 81 -0.36 -10.75 1.13
N GLU A 82 -1.34 -11.62 1.37
CA GLU A 82 -2.46 -11.34 2.28
C GLU A 82 -2.00 -11.28 3.75
N VAL A 83 -0.84 -11.87 4.06
CA VAL A 83 -0.27 -11.87 5.41
C VAL A 83 0.41 -10.54 5.67
N VAL A 84 -0.16 -9.77 6.58
CA VAL A 84 0.44 -8.51 7.05
C VAL A 84 1.64 -8.83 7.93
N ARG A 85 2.82 -8.35 7.54
CA ARG A 85 4.07 -8.53 8.27
C ARG A 85 4.15 -7.53 9.43
N ASP A 86 4.54 -8.00 10.60
CA ASP A 86 4.83 -7.12 11.74
C ASP A 86 6.13 -6.35 11.50
N GLN A 87 6.20 -5.11 11.98
CA GLN A 87 7.45 -4.37 11.94
C GLN A 87 8.44 -5.04 12.91
N PRO A 88 9.66 -5.45 12.48
CA PRO A 88 10.66 -5.91 13.43
C PRO A 88 10.94 -4.77 14.43
N SER A 89 10.74 -5.07 15.72
CA SER A 89 10.91 -4.14 16.84
C SER A 89 12.35 -3.67 17.02
#